data_AF-A0A416GE53-F1
#
_entry.id   AF-A0A416GE53-F1
#
_cell.length_a   1.000
_cell.length_b   1.000
_cell.length_c   1.000
_cell.angle_alpha   90.00
_cell.angle_beta   90.00
_cell.angle_gamma   90.00
#
_symmetry.space_group_name_H-M   'P 1'
#
loop_
_entity.id
_entity.type
_entity.pdbx_description
1 polymer ?
#
loop_
_entity_poly.entity_id
_entity_poly.type
_entity_poly.pdbx_seq_one_letter_code
_entity_poly.pdbx_strand_id
1 'polypeptide(L)'
;MKGKVKYVTRNVWYAGNAADQYSSDIHDVRFTTTNAILYDGKEVVIDEDDIKSYYDRSRITDKLVNTISESLHNVWINYSEDNDGVYHLDGNLEDYL
;
A
#
# COMPACT_ATOMS: atom_id res chain seq x y z
N MET A 1 0.55 -9.09 -14.74
CA MET A 1 1.93 -9.61 -14.50
C MET A 1 1.90 -10.51 -13.27
N LYS A 2 2.98 -11.22 -12.95
CA LYS A 2 3.03 -12.11 -11.79
C LYS A 2 4.39 -12.05 -11.11
N GLY A 3 4.42 -11.97 -9.78
CA GLY A 3 5.64 -11.82 -9.01
C GLY A 3 5.54 -12.38 -7.60
N LYS A 4 6.68 -12.68 -6.98
CA LYS A 4 6.75 -13.30 -5.65
C LYS A 4 7.08 -12.25 -4.60
N VAL A 5 6.26 -12.17 -3.56
CA VAL A 5 6.40 -11.17 -2.50
C VAL A 5 7.58 -11.51 -1.59
N LYS A 6 8.45 -10.53 -1.37
CA LYS A 6 9.57 -10.58 -0.43
C LYS A 6 9.14 -10.05 0.95
N TYR A 7 8.46 -8.91 1.00
CA TYR A 7 7.89 -8.33 2.23
C TYR A 7 6.85 -7.27 1.88
N VAL A 8 6.09 -6.81 2.87
CA VAL A 8 5.16 -5.68 2.74
C VAL A 8 5.64 -4.53 3.62
N THR A 9 5.55 -3.31 3.11
CA THR A 9 5.92 -2.09 3.83
C THR A 9 4.86 -1.02 3.63
N ARG A 10 4.83 -0.04 4.53
CA ARG A 10 3.95 1.12 4.42
C ARG A 10 4.76 2.40 4.48
N ASN A 11 4.59 3.23 3.45
CA ASN A 11 5.22 4.54 3.37
C ASN A 11 4.22 5.61 3.84
N VAL A 12 4.71 6.55 4.65
CA VAL A 12 3.95 7.70 5.14
C VAL A 12 4.76 8.94 4.82
N TRP A 13 4.15 9.91 4.13
CA TRP A 13 4.80 11.19 3.85
C TRP A 13 3.82 12.33 4.02
N TYR A 14 4.37 13.54 4.10
CA TYR A 14 3.63 14.78 4.25
C TYR A 14 3.98 15.66 3.05
N ALA A 15 2.97 16.22 2.39
CA ALA A 15 3.17 17.15 1.29
C ALA A 15 2.36 18.42 1.52
N GLY A 16 2.92 19.55 1.08
CA GLY A 16 2.35 20.88 1.29
C GLY A 16 0.90 20.96 0.84
N ASN A 17 0.04 21.51 1.70
CA ASN A 17 -1.37 21.71 1.38
C ASN A 17 -1.54 22.94 0.47
N ALA A 18 -1.46 22.71 -0.85
CA ALA A 18 -1.58 23.78 -1.83
C ALA A 18 -2.93 24.51 -1.79
N ALA A 19 -4.00 23.83 -1.36
CA ALA A 19 -5.34 24.43 -1.27
C ALA A 19 -5.42 25.47 -0.14
N ASP A 20 -4.76 25.20 0.99
CA ASP A 20 -4.77 26.07 2.17
C ASP A 20 -3.49 26.91 2.32
N GLN A 21 -2.70 27.06 1.25
CA GLN A 21 -1.38 27.73 1.28
C GLN A 21 -1.39 29.17 1.81
N TYR A 22 -2.55 29.83 1.81
CA TYR A 22 -2.74 31.19 2.32
C TYR A 22 -3.40 31.24 3.71
N SER A 23 -3.72 30.08 4.30
CA SER A 23 -4.22 29.99 5.66
C SER A 23 -3.08 30.24 6.65
N SER A 24 -3.37 30.98 7.72
CA SER A 24 -2.45 31.10 8.86
C SER A 24 -2.29 29.80 9.64
N ASP A 25 -3.23 28.86 9.46
CA ASP A 25 -3.25 27.53 10.07
C ASP A 25 -3.06 26.47 9.00
N ILE A 26 -1.91 26.52 8.31
CA ILE A 26 -1.55 25.52 7.30
C ILE A 26 -0.76 24.37 7.91
N HIS A 27 -1.18 23.16 7.58
CA HIS A 27 -0.47 21.92 7.85
C HIS A 27 -0.36 21.08 6.57
N ASP A 28 0.74 20.34 6.45
CA ASP A 28 0.94 19.40 5.35
C ASP A 28 -0.12 18.29 5.39
N VAL A 29 -0.57 17.88 4.20
CA VAL A 29 -1.46 16.74 4.05
C VAL A 29 -0.66 15.45 4.22
N ARG A 30 -1.17 14.55 5.08
CA ARG A 30 -0.60 13.22 5.28
C ARG A 30 -1.06 12.28 4.17
N PHE A 31 -0.11 11.66 3.49
CA PHE A 31 -0.34 10.61 2.50
C PHE A 31 0.25 9.28 2.97
N THR A 32 -0.37 8.18 2.54
CA THR A 32 0.06 6.82 2.86
C THR A 32 -0.11 5.89 1.68
N THR A 33 0.81 4.94 1.54
CA THR A 33 0.68 3.81 0.61
C THR A 33 1.22 2.55 1.26
N THR A 34 0.57 1.42 1.02
CA THR A 34 1.02 0.10 1.47
C THR A 34 1.43 -0.72 0.25
N ASN A 35 2.69 -1.16 0.22
CA ASN A 35 3.30 -1.78 -0.97
C ASN A 35 3.83 -3.18 -0.63
N ALA A 36 3.51 -4.16 -1.47
CA ALA A 36 4.23 -5.42 -1.55
C ALA A 36 5.52 -5.23 -2.36
N ILE A 37 6.66 -5.50 -1.73
CA ILE A 37 7.96 -5.49 -2.38
C ILE A 37 8.27 -6.89 -2.88
N LEU A 38 8.46 -7.02 -4.18
CA LEU A 38 8.72 -8.28 -4.85
C LEU A 38 10.21 -8.65 -4.80
N TYR A 39 10.53 -9.94 -4.98
CA TYR A 39 11.91 -10.42 -5.03
C TYR A 39 12.71 -9.84 -6.21
N ASP A 40 12.04 -9.43 -7.29
CA ASP A 40 12.67 -8.77 -8.45
C ASP A 40 12.80 -7.25 -8.28
N GLY A 41 12.45 -6.72 -7.09
CA GLY A 41 12.62 -5.32 -6.71
C GLY A 41 11.46 -4.39 -7.10
N LYS A 42 10.40 -4.90 -7.76
CA LYS A 42 9.21 -4.08 -8.05
C LYS A 42 8.39 -3.84 -6.79
N GLU A 43 7.75 -2.68 -6.73
CA GLU A 43 6.78 -2.32 -5.71
C GLU A 43 5.38 -2.43 -6.29
N VAL A 44 4.49 -3.15 -5.62
CA VAL A 44 3.09 -3.33 -6.01
C VAL A 44 2.21 -2.74 -4.91
N VAL A 45 1.41 -1.74 -5.25
CA VAL A 45 0.47 -1.09 -4.35
C VAL A 45 -0.66 -2.06 -3.99
N ILE A 46 -0.96 -2.15 -2.69
CA ILE A 46 -2.12 -2.83 -2.14
C ILE A 46 -3.10 -1.74 -1.69
N ASP A 47 -4.36 -1.84 -2.11
CA ASP A 47 -5.39 -0.89 -1.71
C ASP A 47 -5.58 -0.89 -0.18
N GLU A 48 -5.39 0.29 0.44
CA GLU A 48 -5.54 0.44 1.89
C GLU A 48 -6.99 0.29 2.35
N ASP A 49 -7.99 0.53 1.49
CA ASP A 49 -9.40 0.32 1.85
C ASP A 49 -9.77 -1.17 1.80
N ASP A 50 -9.18 -1.92 0.88
CA ASP A 50 -9.30 -3.38 0.83
C ASP A 50 -8.63 -4.05 2.06
N ILE A 51 -7.42 -3.60 2.45
CA ILE A 51 -6.77 -4.03 3.71
C ILE A 51 -7.70 -3.79 4.91
N LYS A 52 -8.30 -2.61 5.00
CA LYS A 52 -9.21 -2.24 6.10
C LYS A 52 -10.46 -3.11 6.10
N SER A 53 -11.02 -3.38 4.94
CA SER A 53 -12.20 -4.25 4.75
C SER A 53 -11.91 -5.67 5.22
N TYR A 54 -10.83 -6.29 4.71
CA TYR A 54 -10.49 -7.68 5.01
C TYR A 54 -10.19 -7.92 6.50
N TYR A 55 -9.48 -7.01 7.16
CA TYR A 55 -9.12 -7.15 8.58
C TYR A 55 -10.14 -6.54 9.56
N ASP A 56 -11.25 -5.98 9.07
CA ASP A 56 -12.22 -5.21 9.85
C ASP A 56 -11.55 -4.14 10.73
N ARG A 57 -10.82 -3.23 10.08
CA ARG A 57 -10.04 -2.16 10.74
C ARG A 57 -10.36 -0.79 10.19
N SER A 58 -10.41 0.20 11.07
CA SER A 58 -10.45 1.61 10.68
C SER A 58 -9.06 2.22 10.42
N ARG A 59 -7.98 1.53 10.84
CA ARG A 59 -6.60 2.03 10.77
C ARG A 59 -5.62 0.92 10.43
N ILE A 60 -4.66 1.25 9.57
CA ILE A 60 -3.51 0.41 9.27
C ILE A 60 -2.36 0.79 10.20
N THR A 61 -1.97 -0.14 11.06
CA THR A 61 -0.87 0.00 12.04
C THR A 61 0.34 -0.80 11.59
N ASP A 62 1.52 -0.48 12.13
CA ASP A 62 2.75 -1.23 11.80
C ASP A 62 2.63 -2.72 12.14
N LYS A 63 1.92 -3.07 13.21
CA LYS A 63 1.64 -4.45 13.56
C LYS A 63 0.80 -5.15 12.48
N LEU A 64 -0.21 -4.47 11.95
CA LEU A 64 -1.03 -5.02 10.86
C LEU A 64 -0.20 -5.19 9.58
N VAL A 65 0.64 -4.21 9.24
CA VAL A 65 1.57 -4.29 8.10
C VAL A 65 2.51 -5.50 8.24
N ASN A 66 3.05 -5.73 9.44
CA ASN A 66 3.88 -6.92 9.70
C ASN A 66 3.10 -8.22 9.53
N THR A 67 1.85 -8.30 10.02
CA THR A 67 0.98 -9.48 9.81
C THR A 67 0.72 -9.74 8.33
N ILE A 68 0.44 -8.69 7.55
CA ILE A 68 0.27 -8.81 6.09
C ILE A 68 1.59 -9.26 5.43
N SER A 69 2.72 -8.67 5.83
CA SER A 69 4.05 -9.02 5.32
C SER A 69 4.39 -10.49 5.57
N GLU A 70 4.10 -11.01 6.76
CA GLU A 70 4.32 -12.43 7.09
C GLU A 70 3.39 -13.34 6.28
N SER A 71 2.12 -12.96 6.12
CA SER A 71 1.12 -13.78 5.43
C SER A 71 1.37 -13.83 3.91
N LEU A 72 1.78 -12.72 3.31
CA LEU A 72 2.14 -12.66 1.89
C LEU A 72 3.59 -13.09 1.62
N HIS A 73 4.43 -13.33 2.62
CA HIS A 73 5.83 -13.69 2.38
C HIS A 73 5.92 -14.98 1.54
N ASN A 74 6.68 -14.93 0.44
CA ASN A 74 6.79 -16.01 -0.55
C ASN A 74 5.50 -16.38 -1.29
N VAL A 75 4.43 -15.59 -1.19
CA VAL A 75 3.22 -15.76 -2.01
C VAL A 75 3.44 -15.17 -3.40
N TRP A 76 2.85 -15.81 -4.41
CA TRP A 76 2.80 -15.29 -5.77
C TRP A 76 1.54 -14.45 -5.97
N ILE A 77 1.71 -13.18 -6.34
CA ILE A 77 0.61 -12.26 -6.61
C ILE A 77 0.56 -11.90 -8.10
N ASN A 78 -0.65 -11.61 -8.60
CA ASN A 78 -0.81 -10.95 -9.89
C ASN A 78 -0.96 -9.44 -9.69
N TYR A 79 -0.49 -8.66 -10.65
CA TYR A 79 -0.52 -7.21 -10.60
C TYR A 79 -0.48 -6.60 -12.00
N SER A 80 -1.04 -5.41 -12.16
CA SER A 80 -1.08 -4.65 -13.42
C SER A 80 -0.43 -3.28 -13.25
N GLU A 81 -0.01 -2.69 -14.37
CA GLU A 81 0.56 -1.35 -14.43
C GLU A 81 -0.52 -0.37 -14.87
N ASP A 82 -0.66 0.77 -14.18
CA ASP A 82 -1.53 1.85 -14.62
C ASP A 82 -0.83 2.75 -15.66
N ASN A 83 -1.53 3.81 -16.09
CA ASN A 83 -1.02 4.73 -17.10
C ASN A 83 0.19 5.58 -16.62
N ASP A 84 0.40 5.66 -15.30
CA ASP A 84 1.48 6.42 -14.68
C ASP A 84 2.70 5.53 -14.35
N GLY A 85 2.65 4.24 -14.72
CA GLY A 85 3.71 3.27 -14.47
C GLY A 85 3.72 2.72 -13.05
N VAL A 86 2.63 2.88 -12.29
CA VAL A 86 2.47 2.34 -10.94
C VAL A 86 1.88 0.94 -11.03
N TYR A 87 2.48 0.00 -10.32
CA TYR A 87 1.97 -1.36 -10.25
C TYR A 87 0.95 -1.50 -9.11
N HIS A 88 -0.22 -2.06 -9.41
CA HIS A 88 -1.30 -2.30 -8.45
C HIS A 88 -1.64 -3.79 -8.39
N LEU A 89 -1.99 -4.27 -7.20
CA LEU A 89 -2.45 -5.64 -6.99
C LEU A 89 -3.67 -5.92 -7.89
N ASP A 90 -3.65 -7.05 -8.60
CA ASP A 90 -4.81 -7.48 -9.38
C ASP A 90 -5.78 -8.24 -8.45
N GLY A 91 -6.97 -7.70 -8.24
CA GLY A 91 -7.98 -8.28 -7.34
C GLY A 91 -7.87 -7.72 -5.92
N ASN A 92 -8.37 -8.48 -4.95
CA ASN A 92 -8.36 -8.10 -3.54
C ASN A 92 -7.25 -8.84 -2.80
N LEU A 93 -6.88 -8.34 -1.64
CA LEU A 93 -5.92 -8.94 -0.71
C LEU A 93 -6.35 -10.36 -0.31
N GLU A 94 -7.65 -10.59 -0.14
CA GLU A 94 -8.23 -11.89 0.20
C GLU A 94 -7.94 -12.98 -0.84
N ASP A 95 -7.71 -12.62 -2.11
CA ASP A 95 -7.40 -13.59 -3.17
C ASP A 95 -6.01 -14.24 -2.98
N TYR A 96 -5.18 -13.68 -2.08
CA TYR A 96 -3.78 -14.07 -1.87
C TYR A 96 -3.43 -14.43 -0.42
N LEU A 97 -4.40 -14.41 0.50
CA LEU A 97 -4.25 -14.77 1.92
C LEU A 97 -4.94 -16.10 2.25
#